data_AF-A0A377EQH6-F1
#
_entry.id   AF-A0A377EQH6-F1
#
_cell.length_a   1.000
_cell.length_b   1.000
_cell.length_c   1.000
_cell.angle_alpha   90.00
_cell.angle_beta   90.00
_cell.angle_gamma   90.00
#
_symmetry.space_group_name_H-M   'P 1'
#
loop_
_entity.id
_entity.type
_entity.pdbx_description
1 polymer ?
#
loop_
_entity_poly.entity_id
_entity_poly.type
_entity_poly.pdbx_seq_one_letter_code
_entity_poly.pdbx_strand_id
1 'polypeptide(L)'
;MTGERLFSVVVRQSSGQRTEKTFSLPVMLYRGVFRAGETYHPGDTVTWGGSLWHCNSMTEDKPEKLIHQPGPWLQNVGGMQEAENDGITDTGRDQGTSACRP
;
A
#
# COMPACT_ATOMS: atom_id res chain seq x y z
N MET A 1 10.24 13.29 10.47
CA MET A 1 10.32 12.04 9.69
C MET A 1 10.07 10.88 10.63
N THR A 2 8.90 10.25 10.56
CA THR A 2 8.58 9.05 11.35
C THR A 2 9.42 7.86 10.87
N GLY A 3 9.94 7.07 11.81
CA GLY A 3 10.82 5.92 11.52
C GLY A 3 10.19 4.83 10.65
N GLU A 4 8.86 4.86 10.49
CA GLU A 4 8.06 3.94 9.67
C GLU A 4 8.46 3.90 8.19
N ARG A 5 9.16 4.93 7.69
CA ARG A 5 9.66 4.99 6.31
C ARG A 5 11.13 4.64 6.17
N LEU A 6 11.86 4.43 7.28
CA LEU A 6 13.30 4.23 7.27
C LEU A 6 13.64 2.75 7.10
N PHE A 7 14.47 2.46 6.10
CA PHE A 7 15.01 1.14 5.83
C PHE A 7 16.53 1.20 5.97
N SER A 8 17.09 0.28 6.74
CA SER A 8 18.53 0.16 6.95
C SER A 8 19.05 -1.09 6.28
N VAL A 9 20.05 -0.93 5.42
CA VAL A 9 20.77 -2.03 4.80
C VAL A 9 22.15 -2.13 5.44
N VAL A 10 22.43 -3.31 5.99
CA VAL A 10 23.73 -3.65 6.58
C VAL A 10 24.43 -4.65 5.66
N VAL A 11 25.56 -4.25 5.09
CA VAL A 11 26.41 -5.13 4.29
C VAL A 11 27.58 -5.57 5.16
N ARG A 12 27.79 -6.89 5.28
CA ARG A 12 28.97 -7.48 5.91
C ARG A 12 29.78 -8.19 4.83
N GLN A 13 31.03 -7.79 4.67
CA GLN A 13 31.96 -8.37 3.71
C GLN A 13 32.79 -9.48 4.38
N SER A 14 33.34 -10.41 3.58
CA SER A 14 34.23 -11.47 4.09
C SER A 14 35.51 -10.93 4.72
N SER A 15 35.93 -9.71 4.36
CA SER A 15 37.01 -8.96 5.01
C SER A 15 36.71 -8.56 6.46
N GLY A 16 35.48 -8.77 6.94
CA GLY A 16 35.00 -8.29 8.23
C GLY A 16 34.47 -6.85 8.20
N GLN A 17 34.61 -6.13 7.07
CA GLN A 17 34.08 -4.78 6.94
C GLN A 17 32.54 -4.78 7.01
N ARG A 18 31.99 -3.86 7.81
CA ARG A 18 30.55 -3.61 7.94
C ARG A 18 30.21 -2.20 7.46
N THR A 19 29.28 -2.11 6.52
CA THR A 19 28.73 -0.83 6.06
C THR A 19 27.23 -0.81 6.30
N GLU A 20 26.74 0.26 6.90
CA GLU A 20 25.32 0.48 7.15
C GLU A 20 24.86 1.73 6.41
N LYS A 21 23.72 1.61 5.71
CA LYS A 21 23.07 2.73 5.04
C LYS A 21 21.60 2.75 5.37
N THR A 22 21.10 3.90 5.77
CA THR A 22 19.67 4.13 6.03
C THR A 22 19.11 5.05 4.95
N PHE A 23 17.96 4.68 4.40
CA PHE A 23 17.24 5.48 3.41
C PHE A 23 15.74 5.45 3.68
N SER A 24 15.04 6.49 3.25
CA SER A 24 13.59 6.52 3.27
C SER A 24 13.02 5.89 2.00
N LEU A 25 12.07 4.95 2.13
CA LEU A 25 11.34 4.44 0.97
C LEU A 25 9.99 5.17 0.80
N PRO A 26 9.57 5.47 -0.44
CA PRO A 26 8.26 6.01 -0.74
C PRO A 26 7.21 4.89 -0.71
N VAL A 27 6.97 4.33 0.49
CA VAL A 27 5.95 3.30 0.72
C VAL A 27 4.58 3.92 0.96
N MET A 28 3.53 3.22 0.54
CA MET A 28 2.16 3.58 0.89
C MET A 28 1.90 3.27 2.37
N LEU A 29 1.63 4.28 3.18
CA LEU A 29 1.31 4.12 4.60
C LEU A 29 -0.15 4.51 4.84
N TYR A 30 -0.98 3.54 5.24
CA TYR A 30 -2.37 3.82 5.57
C TYR A 30 -2.48 4.47 6.95
N ARG A 31 -3.06 5.68 6.99
CA ARG A 31 -3.23 6.52 8.18
C ARG A 31 -4.66 6.49 8.76
N GLY A 32 -5.53 5.66 8.22
CA GLY A 32 -6.92 5.56 8.66
C GLY A 32 -7.83 6.60 8.00
N VAL A 33 -8.89 7.00 8.72
CA VAL A 33 -9.80 8.06 8.28
C VAL A 33 -9.13 9.42 8.48
N PHE A 34 -9.25 10.33 7.51
CA PHE A 34 -8.68 11.68 7.58
C PHE A 34 -9.06 12.41 8.88
N ARG A 35 -8.10 13.12 9.47
CA ARG A 35 -8.25 13.94 10.68
C ARG A 35 -7.74 15.35 10.41
N ALA A 36 -8.57 16.34 10.69
CA ALA A 36 -8.17 17.74 10.60
C ALA A 36 -7.08 18.06 11.64
N GLY A 37 -6.07 18.82 11.22
CA GLY A 37 -4.93 19.19 12.08
C GLY A 37 -3.83 18.12 12.17
N GLU A 38 -3.95 17.00 11.43
CA GLU A 38 -2.87 16.05 11.26
C GLU A 38 -2.07 16.37 9.98
N THR A 39 -0.74 16.38 10.09
CA THR A 39 0.14 16.58 8.93
C THR A 39 0.35 15.26 8.21
N TYR A 40 -0.09 15.20 6.95
CA TYR A 40 0.15 14.07 6.07
C TYR A 40 1.37 14.33 5.18
N HIS A 41 2.11 13.27 4.87
CA HIS A 41 3.33 13.31 4.08
C HIS A 41 3.18 12.48 2.79
N PRO A 42 4.02 12.75 1.77
CA PRO A 42 4.04 11.95 0.55
C PRO A 42 4.11 10.45 0.84
N GLY A 43 3.25 9.68 0.18
CA GLY A 43 3.09 8.24 0.41
C GLY A 43 2.00 7.87 1.43
N ASP A 44 1.52 8.81 2.25
CA ASP A 44 0.38 8.54 3.14
C ASP A 44 -0.90 8.30 2.36
N THR A 45 -1.74 7.42 2.88
CA THR A 45 -3.09 7.20 2.37
C THR A 45 -4.14 7.31 3.47
N VAL A 46 -5.27 7.91 3.16
CA VAL A 46 -6.40 8.08 4.09
C VAL A 46 -7.72 7.73 3.43
N THR A 47 -8.71 7.35 4.23
CA THR A 47 -10.10 7.28 3.78
C THR A 47 -10.83 8.58 4.10
N TRP A 48 -11.58 9.11 3.14
CA TRP A 48 -12.43 10.29 3.31
C TRP A 48 -13.54 10.32 2.25
N GLY A 49 -14.78 10.59 2.66
CA GLY A 49 -15.92 10.65 1.75
C GLY A 49 -16.18 9.35 0.97
N GLY A 50 -15.88 8.19 1.56
CA GLY A 50 -16.05 6.88 0.92
C GLY A 50 -14.99 6.53 -0.13
N SER A 51 -13.88 7.25 -0.19
CA SER A 51 -12.76 6.98 -1.12
C SER A 51 -11.43 6.90 -0.40
N LEU A 52 -10.47 6.18 -0.99
CA LEU A 52 -9.06 6.22 -0.60
C LEU A 52 -8.35 7.36 -1.32
N TRP A 53 -7.58 8.12 -0.57
CA TRP A 53 -6.80 9.24 -1.06
C TRP A 53 -5.32 8.98 -0.82
N HIS A 54 -4.48 9.30 -1.80
CA HIS A 54 -3.03 9.24 -1.71
C HIS A 54 -2.45 10.66 -1.62
N CYS A 55 -1.61 10.89 -0.64
CA CYS A 55 -0.91 12.15 -0.43
C CYS A 55 0.34 12.21 -1.31
N ASN A 56 0.41 13.15 -2.24
CA ASN A 56 1.59 13.42 -3.07
C ASN A 56 2.51 14.49 -2.48
N SER A 57 1.95 15.40 -1.70
CA SER A 57 2.63 16.58 -1.16
C SER A 57 2.20 16.81 0.27
N MET A 58 3.14 17.21 1.12
CA MET A 58 2.85 17.45 2.54
C MET A 58 1.72 18.46 2.71
N THR A 59 0.72 18.12 3.53
CA THR A 59 -0.48 18.94 3.73
C THR A 59 -1.18 18.61 5.05
N GLU A 60 -1.95 19.57 5.55
CA GLU A 60 -2.95 19.39 6.63
C GLU A 60 -4.37 19.59 6.09
N ASP A 61 -4.49 19.96 4.81
CA ASP A 61 -5.76 20.23 4.15
C ASP A 61 -6.50 18.93 3.90
N LYS A 62 -7.83 19.00 3.97
CA LYS A 62 -8.69 17.85 3.72
C LYS A 62 -8.54 17.33 2.28
N PRO A 63 -8.74 16.02 2.06
CA PRO A 63 -8.83 15.47 0.72
C PRO A 63 -10.04 16.02 -0.04
N GLU A 64 -9.78 16.65 -1.17
CA GLU A 64 -10.80 17.20 -2.05
C GLU A 64 -10.37 17.07 -3.52
N LYS A 65 -11.37 16.90 -4.38
CA LYS A 65 -11.13 16.83 -5.82
C LYS A 65 -11.05 18.25 -6.38
N LEU A 66 -9.83 18.74 -6.55
CA LEU A 66 -9.61 20.01 -7.25
C LEU A 66 -9.71 19.81 -8.76
N ILE A 67 -10.48 20.69 -9.42
CA ILE A 67 -10.81 20.60 -10.86
C ILE A 67 -9.78 21.36 -11.71
N HIS A 68 -9.01 22.28 -11.10
CA HIS A 68 -8.16 23.22 -11.83
C HIS A 68 -6.65 23.08 -11.54
N GLN A 69 -6.25 22.37 -10.47
CA GLN A 69 -4.85 22.06 -10.15
C GLN A 69 -4.76 20.72 -9.43
N PRO A 70 -3.67 19.94 -9.58
CA PRO A 70 -3.45 18.76 -8.76
C PRO A 70 -3.24 19.21 -7.32
N GLY A 71 -4.26 19.01 -6.48
CA GLY A 71 -4.14 19.19 -5.05
C GLY A 71 -3.14 18.20 -4.44
N PRO A 72 -2.84 18.33 -3.14
CA PRO A 72 -1.92 17.42 -2.46
C PRO A 72 -2.44 15.97 -2.41
N TRP A 73 -3.74 15.76 -2.68
CA TRP A 73 -4.41 14.47 -2.66
C TRP A 73 -4.80 13.97 -4.05
N LEU A 74 -4.53 12.69 -4.32
CA LEU A 74 -5.08 11.95 -5.46
C LEU A 74 -6.15 10.98 -4.97
N GLN A 75 -7.35 11.06 -5.56
CA GLN A 75 -8.43 10.10 -5.28
C GLN A 75 -8.20 8.82 -6.08
N ASN A 76 -8.14 7.66 -5.41
CA ASN A 76 -8.20 6.37 -6.10
C ASN A 76 -9.65 6.09 -6.49
N VAL A 77 -9.93 6.10 -7.81
CA VAL A 77 -11.27 5.85 -8.38
C VAL A 77 -11.64 4.37 -8.50
N GLY A 78 -10.75 3.45 -8.11
CA GLY A 78 -11.09 2.04 -7.94
C GLY A 78 -11.83 1.85 -6.62
N GLY A 79 -13.13 1.58 -6.68
CA GLY A 79 -13.90 1.21 -5.49
C GLY A 79 -13.23 0.05 -4.77
N MET A 80 -13.02 0.19 -3.46
CA MET A 80 -12.69 -0.95 -2.61
C MET A 80 -13.95 -1.83 -2.56
N GLN A 81 -14.04 -2.83 -3.43
CA GLN A 81 -14.86 -4.00 -3.12
C GLN A 81 -14.11 -4.69 -1.98
N GLU A 82 -14.75 -4.86 -0.82
CA GLU A 82 -14.22 -5.75 0.21
C GLU A 82 -13.92 -7.09 -0.47
N ALA A 83 -12.71 -7.61 -0.30
CA ALA A 83 -12.39 -8.93 -0.81
C ALA A 83 -13.27 -9.92 -0.04
N GLU A 84 -14.30 -10.45 -0.70
CA GLU A 84 -15.08 -11.56 -0.17
C GLU A 84 -14.10 -12.72 0.04
N ASN A 85 -13.94 -13.13 1.31
CA ASN A 85 -13.12 -14.29 1.64
C ASN A 85 -13.93 -15.54 1.28
N ASP A 86 -14.07 -15.78 -0.03
CA ASP A 86 -14.54 -17.04 -0.55
C ASP A 86 -13.43 -18.05 -0.28
N GLY A 87 -13.59 -18.76 0.84
CA GLY A 87 -12.66 -19.79 1.27
C GLY A 87 -12.31 -20.70 0.11
N ILE A 88 -11.01 -20.93 -0.10
CA ILE A 88 -10.51 -21.92 -1.04
C ILE A 88 -11.18 -23.27 -0.70
N THR A 89 -12.19 -23.65 -1.48
CA THR A 89 -12.69 -25.02 -1.50
C THR A 89 -11.95 -25.75 -2.60
N ASP A 90 -11.02 -26.61 -2.19
CA ASP A 90 -10.37 -27.58 -3.06
C ASP A 90 -11.40 -28.58 -3.60
N THR A 91 -12.05 -28.24 -4.71
CA THR A 91 -12.87 -29.17 -5.48
C THR A 91 -12.30 -29.27 -6.88
N GLY A 92 -11.19 -29.97 -7.01
CA GLY A 92 -10.54 -30.27 -8.28
C GLY A 92 -9.96 -31.68 -8.35
N ARG A 93 -10.69 -32.71 -7.87
CA ARG A 93 -10.31 -34.11 -8.13
C ARG A 93 -10.62 -34.44 -9.59
N ASP A 94 -9.54 -34.50 -10.36
CA ASP A 94 -9.40 -34.96 -11.73
C ASP A 94 -10.26 -36.21 -12.03
N GLN A 95 -11.24 -36.08 -12.94
CA GLN A 95 -11.96 -37.22 -13.52
C GLN A 95 -11.41 -37.51 -14.92
N GLY A 96 -10.21 -38.10 -14.96
CA GLY A 96 -9.69 -38.77 -16.14
C GLY A 96 -9.98 -40.26 -16.09
N THR A 97 -11.16 -40.69 -16.53
CA THR A 97 -11.43 -42.12 -16.78
C THR A 97 -10.67 -42.58 -18.02
N SER A 98 -9.50 -43.17 -17.83
CA SER A 98 -8.79 -43.94 -18.87
C SER A 98 -9.48 -45.30 -19.02
N ALA A 99 -10.02 -45.57 -20.21
CA ALA A 99 -10.56 -46.86 -20.57
C ALA A 99 -9.41 -47.81 -20.95
N CYS A 100 -9.07 -48.74 -20.07
CA CYS A 100 -8.38 -49.97 -20.42
C CYS A 100 -9.37 -51.13 -20.26
N ARG A 101 -9.73 -51.78 -21.37
CA ARG A 101 -10.43 -53.07 -21.40
C ARG A 101 -9.49 -54.13 -21.99
N PRO A 102 -9.67 -55.41 -21.59
CA PRO A 102 -8.63 -56.44 -21.51
C PRO A 102 -8.15 -56.99 -22.85
#